data_AF-A0A2M8NG40-F1
#
_entry.id   AF-A0A2M8NG40-F1
#
_cell.length_a   1.000
_cell.length_b   1.000
_cell.length_c   1.000
_cell.angle_alpha   90.00
_cell.angle_beta   90.00
_cell.angle_gamma   90.00
#
_symmetry.space_group_name_H-M   'P 1'
#
loop_
_entity.id
_entity.type
_entity.pdbx_description
1 polymer ?
#
loop_
_entity_poly.entity_id
_entity_poly.type
_entity_poly.pdbx_seq_one_letter_code
_entity_poly.pdbx_strand_id
1 'polypeptide(L)' 'LPETFCVDHWRCRFMSVTDGAPISHQQIIELLGRVNDAGLEFIKIENLCTFDGEPGFSLGQGQ' A
#
# COMPACT_ATOMS: atom_id res chain seq x y z
N LEU A 1 -19.81 -20.50 -2.62
CA LEU A 1 -19.89 -19.26 -1.80
C LEU A 1 -18.61 -18.49 -2.07
N PRO A 2 -18.57 -17.15 -2.21
CA PRO A 2 -17.28 -16.49 -2.24
C PRO A 2 -16.65 -16.73 -0.85
N GLU A 3 -15.62 -17.57 -0.81
CA GLU A 3 -15.00 -18.14 0.41
C GLU A 3 -14.14 -17.13 1.18
N THR A 4 -14.40 -15.83 1.03
CA THR A 4 -13.62 -14.78 1.68
C THR A 4 -14.42 -14.21 2.84
N PHE A 5 -14.05 -14.64 4.05
CA PHE A 5 -14.50 -13.98 5.27
C PHE A 5 -13.94 -12.56 5.30
N CYS A 6 -14.83 -11.57 5.25
CA CYS A 6 -14.44 -10.16 5.32
C CYS A 6 -14.29 -9.74 6.80
N VAL A 7 -13.16 -9.10 7.11
CA VAL A 7 -12.92 -8.41 8.38
C VAL A 7 -12.87 -6.90 8.14
N ASP A 8 -12.97 -6.13 9.21
CA ASP A 8 -12.83 -4.67 9.25
C ASP A 8 -11.37 -4.20 9.22
N HIS A 9 -10.49 -5.02 8.63
CA HIS A 9 -9.07 -4.72 8.45
C HIS A 9 -8.68 -5.00 7.01
N TRP A 10 -8.28 -3.94 6.31
CA TRP A 10 -7.91 -3.98 4.91
C TRP A 10 -6.43 -3.68 4.73
N ARG A 11 -5.80 -4.42 3.82
CA ARG A 11 -4.47 -4.12 3.32
C ARG A 11 -4.59 -3.45 1.96
N CYS A 12 -4.38 -2.15 1.93
CA CYS A 12 -4.35 -1.36 0.71
C CYS A 12 -2.91 -1.27 0.18
N ARG A 13 -2.69 -1.63 -1.09
CA ARG A 13 -1.39 -1.53 -1.76
C ARG A 13 -1.43 -0.36 -2.73
N PHE A 14 -0.50 0.58 -2.56
CA PHE A 14 -0.30 1.71 -3.45
C PHE A 14 1.08 1.60 -4.09
N MET A 15 1.15 1.82 -5.40
CA MET A 15 2.38 1.79 -6.18
C MET A 15 2.45 3.05 -7.04
N SER A 16 3.64 3.37 -7.53
CA SER A 16 3.80 4.47 -8.48
C SER A 16 2.95 4.24 -9.73
N VAL A 17 2.41 5.32 -10.30
CA VAL A 17 1.68 5.29 -11.58
C VAL A 17 2.60 4.84 -12.71
N THR A 18 3.86 5.25 -12.65
CA THR A 18 4.92 4.79 -13.56
C THR A 18 5.71 3.71 -12.84
N ASP A 19 5.73 2.49 -13.40
CA ASP A 19 6.44 1.36 -12.81
C ASP A 19 7.93 1.69 -12.57
N GLY A 20 8.43 1.29 -11.41
CA GLY A 20 9.79 1.57 -10.97
C GLY A 20 10.12 3.04 -10.64
N ALA A 21 9.20 4.00 -10.82
CA ALA A 21 9.50 5.38 -10.47
C ALA A 21 9.58 5.57 -8.93
N PRO A 22 10.57 6.34 -8.43
CA PRO A 22 10.79 6.50 -7.01
C PRO A 22 9.62 7.26 -6.36
N ILE A 23 9.23 6.82 -5.18
CA ILE A 23 8.25 7.50 -4.32
C ILE A 23 8.99 8.18 -3.18
N SER A 24 8.73 9.47 -2.99
CA SER A 24 9.26 10.24 -1.87
C SER A 24 8.43 10.04 -0.60
N HIS A 25 9.05 10.24 0.56
CA HIS A 25 8.33 10.23 1.84
C HIS A 25 7.22 11.29 1.90
N GLN A 26 7.39 12.42 1.23
CA GLN A 26 6.36 13.46 1.15
C GLN A 26 5.08 12.95 0.47
N GLN A 27 5.21 12.19 -0.62
CA GLN A 27 4.07 11.56 -1.30
C GLN A 27 3.38 10.51 -0.42
N ILE A 28 4.13 9.80 0.43
CA ILE A 28 3.56 8.86 1.41
C ILE A 28 2.74 9.63 2.46
N ILE A 29 3.28 10.72 2.99
CA ILE A 29 2.57 11.57 3.96
C ILE A 29 1.28 12.13 3.36
N GLU A 30 1.32 12.63 2.12
CA GLU A 30 0.14 13.15 1.41
C GLU A 30 -0.92 12.07 1.16
N LEU A 31 -0.51 10.84 0.84
CA LEU A 31 -1.42 9.71 0.74
C LEU A 31 -2.12 9.43 2.08
N LEU A 32 -1.36 9.36 3.18
CA LEU A 32 -1.91 9.11 4.51
C LEU A 32 -2.82 10.25 4.98
N GLY A 33 -2.50 11.50 4.62
CA GLY A 33 -3.36 12.66 4.84
C GLY A 33 -4.73 12.46 4.18
N ARG A 34 -4.77 12.04 2.90
CA ARG A 34 -6.04 11.75 2.22
C ARG A 34 -6.82 10.59 2.86
N VAL A 35 -6.14 9.58 3.38
CA VAL A 35 -6.79 8.46 4.09
C VAL A 35 -7.43 8.98 5.39
N ASN A 36 -6.71 9.78 6.17
CA ASN A 36 -7.23 10.42 7.38
C ASN A 36 -8.42 11.33 7.08
N ASP A 37 -8.33 12.17 6.06
CA ASP A 37 -9.39 13.10 5.68
C ASP A 37 -10.66 12.38 5.21
N ALA A 38 -10.52 11.14 4.72
CA ALA A 38 -11.65 10.26 4.39
C ALA A 38 -12.28 9.59 5.61
N GLY A 39 -11.78 9.84 6.83
CA GLY A 39 -12.26 9.22 8.07
C GLY A 39 -11.86 7.75 8.22
N LEU A 40 -10.83 7.30 7.51
CA LEU A 40 -10.29 5.94 7.60
C LEU A 40 -9.08 5.92 8.53
N GLU A 41 -9.06 4.97 9.46
CA GLU A 41 -7.93 4.78 10.36
C GLU A 41 -6.87 3.87 9.71
N PHE A 42 -5.61 4.34 9.67
CA PHE A 42 -4.48 3.51 9.29
C PHE A 42 -3.67 3.11 10.54
N ILE A 43 -3.84 1.88 10.98
CA ILE A 43 -3.15 1.36 12.17
C ILE A 43 -1.73 0.85 11.88
N LYS A 44 -1.40 0.60 10.61
CA LYS A 44 -0.12 0.02 10.18
C LYS A 44 0.27 0.48 8.78
N ILE A 45 1.55 0.77 8.59
CA ILE A 45 2.16 1.13 7.31
C ILE A 45 3.37 0.22 7.06
N GLU A 46 3.52 -0.23 5.82
CA GLU A 46 4.67 -1.02 5.34
C GLU A 46 5.13 -0.42 4.00
N ASN A 47 6.39 0.01 3.91
CA ASN A 47 6.93 0.56 2.66
C ASN A 47 7.31 -0.57 1.68
N LEU A 48 6.93 -0.43 0.42
CA LEU A 48 7.31 -1.36 -0.65
C LEU A 48 8.69 -0.97 -1.19
N CYS A 49 9.73 -1.49 -0.55
CA CYS A 49 11.12 -1.20 -0.92
C CYS A 49 11.64 -2.20 -1.96
N THR A 50 12.50 -1.71 -2.85
CA THR A 50 13.37 -2.54 -3.69
C THR A 50 14.78 -2.55 -3.10
N PHE A 51 15.43 -3.71 -3.10
CA PHE A 51 16.82 -3.88 -2.65
C PHE A 51 17.61 -4.42 -3.83
N ASP A 52 18.67 -3.70 -4.23
CA ASP A 52 19.48 -4.05 -5.40
C ASP A 52 18.69 -4.22 -6.70
N GLY A 53 17.61 -3.45 -6.85
CA GLY A 53 16.71 -3.53 -8.00
C GLY A 53 15.60 -4.59 -7.88
N GLU A 54 15.67 -5.46 -6.87
CA GLU A 54 14.70 -6.54 -6.67
C GLU A 54 13.60 -6.13 -5.67
N PRO A 55 12.32 -6.47 -5.92
CA PRO A 55 11.24 -6.20 -4.97
C PRO A 55 11.42 -6.93 -3.63
N GLY A 56 11.50 -6.17 -2.53
CA GLY A 56 11.56 -6.70 -1.16
C GLY A 56 10.20 -7.09 -0.57
N PHE A 57 9.18 -7.30 -1.41
CA PHE A 57 7.81 -7.57 -1.00
C PHE A 57 7.16 -8.62 -1.91
N SER A 58 6.24 -9.41 -1.35
CA SER A 58 5.46 -10.39 -2.13
C SER A 58 4.24 -9.75 -2.81
N LEU A 59 3.85 -10.30 -3.94
CA LEU A 59 2.60 -9.95 -4.62
C LEU A 59 1.39 -10.48 -3.84
N GLY A 60 0.29 -9.73 -3.87
CA GLY A 60 -0.98 -10.24 -3.37
C GLY A 60 -1.49 -11.37 -4.26
N GLN A 61 -2.40 -12.22 -3.75
CA GLN A 61 -3.08 -13.19 -4.59
C GLN A 61 -3.82 -12.46 -5.73
N GLY A 62 -3.50 -12.81 -6.98
CA GLY A 62 -4.10 -12.20 -8.17
C GLY A 62 -3.54 -10.83 -8.57
N GLN A 63 -2.39 -10.42 -8.02
CA GLN A 63 -1.62 -9.27 -8.51
C GLN A 63 -0.55 -9.72 -9.51
#